data_AF-A0A3P7MQU3-F1
#
_entry.id   AF-A0A3P7MQU3-F1
#
_cell.length_a   1.000
_cell.length_b   1.000
_cell.length_c   1.000
_cell.angle_alpha   90.00
_cell.angle_beta   90.00
_cell.angle_gamma   90.00
#
_symmetry.space_group_name_H-M   'P 1'
#
loop_
_entity.id
_entity.type
_entity.pdbx_description
1 polymer ?
#
loop_
_entity_poly.entity_id
_entity_poly.type
_entity_poly.pdbx_seq_one_letter_code
_entity_poly.pdbx_strand_id
1 'polypeptide(L)' 'MKRIFGTAKKEPPPDLNNAIANIESRGESIEKKIQKLDGELVKLRDQMSKMREGPTKNMVKQKALRLVSAF' A
#
# COMPACT_ATOMS: atom_id res chain seq x y z
N MET A 1 49.04 0.22 -21.23
CA MET A 1 47.65 -0.26 -21.34
C MET A 1 47.11 -0.64 -19.96
N LYS A 2 46.39 0.24 -19.26
CA LYS A 2 45.36 -0.07 -18.27
C LYS A 2 44.39 1.12 -18.25
N ARG A 3 43.11 0.85 -18.50
CA ARG A 3 42.05 1.85 -18.73
C ARG A 3 41.69 2.50 -17.39
N ILE A 4 42.01 3.78 -17.21
CA ILE A 4 41.66 4.61 -16.03
C ILE A 4 40.25 5.22 -16.12
N PHE A 5 39.43 4.83 -17.09
CA PHE A 5 38.04 5.24 -17.19
C PHE A 5 37.16 4.01 -17.41
N GLY A 6 36.27 3.73 -16.45
CA GLY A 6 35.24 2.69 -16.59
C GLY A 6 35.30 1.49 -15.64
N THR A 7 35.96 1.55 -14.48
CA THR A 7 35.66 0.55 -13.43
C THR A 7 34.30 0.87 -12.84
N ALA A 8 33.26 0.22 -13.35
CA ALA A 8 31.98 0.12 -12.65
C ALA A 8 32.29 -0.30 -11.20
N LYS A 9 31.81 0.49 -10.23
CA LYS A 9 31.91 0.12 -8.82
C LYS A 9 31.30 -1.29 -8.72
N LYS A 10 32.09 -2.28 -8.28
CA LYS A 10 31.56 -3.62 -7.98
C LYS A 10 30.36 -3.39 -7.07
N GLU A 11 29.19 -3.85 -7.48
CA GLU A 11 28.01 -3.80 -6.62
C GLU A 11 28.40 -4.41 -5.28
N PRO A 12 28.05 -3.74 -4.16
CA PRO A 12 28.35 -4.27 -2.85
C PRO A 12 27.78 -5.69 -2.77
N PRO A 13 28.52 -6.63 -2.16
CA PRO A 13 28.04 -7.99 -1.99
C PRO A 13 26.67 -7.95 -1.28
N PRO A 14 25.79 -8.93 -1.56
CA PRO A 14 24.48 -9.02 -0.91
C PRO A 14 24.63 -8.88 0.61
N ASP A 15 23.92 -7.90 1.18
CA ASP A 15 23.96 -7.58 2.60
C ASP A 15 22.61 -7.94 3.22
N LEU A 16 22.65 -8.86 4.19
CA LEU A 16 21.47 -9.31 4.91
C LEU A 16 20.80 -8.15 5.66
N ASN A 17 21.57 -7.18 6.16
CA ASN A 17 21.01 -6.02 6.85
C ASN A 17 20.19 -5.14 5.90
N ASN A 18 20.66 -4.96 4.67
CA ASN A 18 19.91 -4.23 3.65
C ASN A 18 18.63 -5.00 3.26
N ALA A 19 18.69 -6.33 3.18
CA ALA A 19 17.49 -7.14 2.91
C ALA A 19 16.46 -7.01 4.03
N ILE A 20 16.90 -7.06 5.30
CA ILE A 20 16.04 -6.88 6.48
C ILE A 20 15.40 -5.49 6.44
N ALA A 21 16.19 -4.43 6.28
CA ALA A 21 15.69 -3.06 6.24
C ALA A 21 14.65 -2.83 5.11
N ASN A 22 14.86 -3.45 3.94
CA ASN A 22 13.90 -3.40 2.85
C ASN A 22 12.59 -4.13 3.18
N ILE A 23 12.66 -5.26 3.87
CA ILE A 23 11.47 -6.02 4.30
C ILE A 23 10.70 -5.22 5.36
N GLU A 24 11.38 -4.66 6.35
CA GLU A 24 10.77 -3.82 7.39
C GLU A 24 10.05 -2.60 6.79
N SER A 25 10.72 -1.87 5.89
CA SER A 25 10.13 -0.73 5.19
C SER A 25 8.90 -1.08 4.36
N ARG A 26 8.92 -2.25 3.69
CA ARG A 26 7.76 -2.78 2.97
C ARG A 26 6.63 -3.17 3.92
N GLY A 27 6.96 -3.80 5.05
CA GLY A 27 6.03 -4.16 6.11
C GLY A 27 5.28 -2.93 6.63
N GLU A 28 6.02 -1.90 7.04
CA GLU A 28 5.43 -0.63 7.48
C GLU A 28 4.55 0.01 6.42
N SER A 29 4.99 -0.02 5.15
CA SER A 29 4.23 0.58 4.04
C SER A 29 2.91 -0.17 3.80
N ILE A 30 2.91 -1.49 3.92
CA ILE A 30 1.71 -2.32 3.82
C ILE A 30 0.79 -2.04 5.00
N GLU A 31 1.32 -1.98 6.21
CA GLU A 31 0.53 -1.73 7.42
C GLU A 31 -0.13 -0.35 7.41
N LYS A 32 0.60 0.69 7.00
CA LYS A 32 0.03 2.04 6.79
C LYS A 32 -1.09 2.04 5.73
N LYS A 33 -0.97 1.25 4.66
CA LYS A 33 -2.03 1.11 3.65
C LYS A 33 -3.26 0.41 4.22
N ILE A 34 -3.07 -0.68 4.98
CA ILE A 34 -4.17 -1.41 5.63
C ILE A 34 -4.92 -0.48 6.59
N GLN A 35 -4.22 0.22 7.48
CA GLN A 35 -4.84 1.16 8.42
C GLN A 35 -5.65 2.25 7.73
N LYS A 36 -5.16 2.78 6.60
CA LYS A 36 -5.88 3.76 5.80
C LYS A 36 -7.17 3.18 5.21
N LEU A 37 -7.10 1.98 4.64
CA LEU A 37 -8.26 1.31 4.07
C LEU A 37 -9.31 0.98 5.13
N ASP A 38 -8.90 0.47 6.28
CA ASP A 38 -9.81 0.18 7.40
C ASP A 38 -10.52 1.45 7.85
N GLY A 39 -9.79 2.56 7.99
CA GLY A 39 -10.38 3.86 8.32
C GLY A 39 -11.38 4.35 7.27
N GLU A 40 -11.11 4.14 5.98
CA GLU A 40 -12.06 4.48 4.90
C GLU A 40 -13.29 3.57 4.90
N LEU A 41 -13.13 2.27 5.13
CA LEU A 41 -14.24 1.31 5.21
C LEU A 41 -15.17 1.62 6.39
N VAL A 42 -14.62 1.95 7.56
CA VAL A 42 -15.41 2.36 8.73
C VAL A 42 -16.24 3.59 8.42
N LYS A 43 -15.65 4.61 7.79
CA LYS A 43 -16.39 5.83 7.37
C LYS A 43 -17.52 5.51 6.41
N LEU A 44 -17.28 4.66 5.41
CA LEU A 44 -18.31 4.26 4.44
C LEU A 44 -19.42 3.44 5.10
N ARG A 45 -19.08 2.53 6.03
CA ARG A 45 -20.06 1.80 6.84
C ARG A 45 -20.95 2.75 7.63
N ASP A 46 -20.35 3.70 8.35
CA ASP A 46 -21.08 4.66 9.19
C ASP A 46 -21.96 5.58 8.35
N GLN A 47 -21.47 6.01 7.19
CA GLN A 47 -22.26 6.76 6.22
C GLN A 47 -23.48 5.94 5.76
N MET A 48 -23.29 4.69 5.33
CA MET A 48 -24.39 3.83 4.88
C MET A 48 -25.43 3.55 5.99
N SER A 49 -25.00 3.45 7.25
CA SER A 49 -25.89 3.17 8.39
C SER A 49 -26.96 4.25 8.59
N LYS A 50 -26.66 5.49 8.20
CA LYS A 50 -27.54 6.65 8.34
C LYS A 50 -28.38 6.93 7.08
N MET A 51 -28.16 6.18 6.01
CA MET A 51 -28.82 6.38 4.72
C MET A 51 -30.02 5.44 4.56
N ARG A 52 -31.10 5.99 4.01
CA ARG A 52 -32.23 5.20 3.50
C ARG A 52 -31.79 4.36 2.31
N GLU A 53 -32.46 3.22 2.12
CA GLU A 53 -32.26 2.40 0.94
C GLU A 53 -32.57 3.20 -0.34
N GLY A 54 -31.71 3.07 -1.34
CA GLY A 54 -31.87 3.78 -2.59
C GLY A 54 -30.58 3.96 -3.40
N PRO A 55 -30.67 4.63 -4.56
CA PRO A 55 -29.56 4.77 -5.50
C PRO A 55 -28.29 5.35 -4.85
N THR A 56 -28.43 6.35 -3.98
CA THR A 56 -27.30 6.98 -3.30
C THR A 56 -26.57 6.03 -2.36
N LYS A 57 -27.30 5.18 -1.62
CA LYS A 57 -26.70 4.17 -0.73
C LYS A 57 -25.99 3.09 -1.53
N ASN A 58 -26.54 2.70 -2.68
CA ASN A 58 -25.90 1.75 -3.60
C ASN A 58 -24.58 2.28 -4.17
N MET A 59 -24.48 3.58 -4.46
CA MET A 59 -23.20 4.19 -4.88
C MET A 59 -22.14 4.11 -3.78
N VAL A 60 -22.49 4.37 -2.52
CA VAL A 60 -21.57 4.25 -1.38
C VAL A 60 -21.13 2.79 -1.19
N LYS A 61 -22.06 1.83 -1.33
CA LYS A 61 -21.75 0.40 -1.30
C LYS A 61 -20.79 -0.01 -2.41
N GLN A 62 -21.00 0.46 -3.64
CA GLN A 62 -20.08 0.20 -4.75
C GLN A 62 -18.69 0.80 -4.50
N LYS A 63 -18.61 1.99 -3.91
CA LYS A 63 -17.34 2.59 -3.52
C LYS A 63 -16.60 1.73 -2.49
N ALA A 64 -17.30 1.21 -1.49
CA ALA A 64 -16.71 0.29 -0.49
C ALA A 64 -16.21 -1.01 -1.14
N LEU A 65 -16.98 -1.61 -2.05
CA LEU A 65 -16.58 -2.82 -2.77
C LEU A 65 -15.32 -2.61 -3.60
N ARG A 66 -15.21 -1.48 -4.31
CA ARG A 66 -14.00 -1.14 -5.08
C ARG A 66 -12.76 -1.02 -4.19
N LEU A 67 -12.94 -0.54 -2.96
CA LEU A 67 -11.84 -0.36 -2.02
C LEU A 67 -11.25 -1.71 -1.58
N VAL A 68 -12.10 -2.72 -1.40
CA VAL A 68 -11.68 -4.09 -1.02
C VAL A 68 -11.11 -4.86 -2.21
N SER A 69 -11.63 -4.64 -3.42
CA SER A 69 -11.17 -5.35 -4.62
C SER A 69 -9.87 -4.80 -5.24
N ALA A 70 -9.37 -3.67 -4.75
CA ALA A 70 -8.19 -2.98 -5.28
C ALA A 70 -6.90 -3.25 -4.49
N PHE A 71 -6.96 -4.14 -3.50
CA PHE A 71 -5.81 -4.66 -2.76
C PHE A 71 -5.39 -6.02 -3.31
#